data_AF-A0A536BNL6-F1
#
_entry.id   AF-A0A536BNL6-F1
#
_cell.length_a   1.000
_cell.length_b   1.000
_cell.length_c   1.000
_cell.angle_alpha   90.00
_cell.angle_beta   90.00
_cell.angle_gamma   90.00
#
_symmetry.space_group_name_H-M   'P 1'
#
loop_
_entity.id
_entity.type
_entity.pdbx_description
1 polymer ?
#
loop_
_entity_poly.entity_id
_entity_poly.type
_entity_poly.pdbx_seq_one_letter_code
_entity_poly.pdbx_strand_id
1 'polypeptide(L)'
;MATSSRPSAVPWTGISLLFVGAAFAAVACMGGPPRNANNPASPGAAAASVAPAAADDSEVARLTANLHEAIRNHDMRRYYQFRKELSAQIGAGAIKAVDDAYRHVLANLAAAQRAHDAKARAEFSSQLRTLCSPTTLTSAIELCEADLAALAG
;
A
#
# COMPACT_ATOMS: atom_id res chain seq x y z
N MET A 1 -60.07 -25.04 11.90
CA MET A 1 -59.81 -23.67 11.40
C MET A 1 -58.35 -23.34 11.65
N ALA A 2 -57.68 -22.80 10.64
CA ALA A 2 -56.24 -22.58 10.46
C ALA A 2 -55.66 -21.55 11.47
N THR A 3 -54.60 -21.87 12.25
CA THR A 3 -53.14 -21.63 12.09
C THR A 3 -52.61 -20.20 12.27
N SER A 4 -51.44 -20.14 12.92
CA SER A 4 -50.29 -19.20 12.73
C SER A 4 -50.08 -18.22 13.89
N SER A 5 -49.11 -18.39 14.78
CA SER A 5 -47.63 -18.49 14.65
C SER A 5 -46.92 -17.14 14.55
N ARG A 6 -45.89 -17.05 15.40
CA ARG A 6 -45.03 -15.92 15.83
C ARG A 6 -44.46 -15.05 14.70
N PRO A 7 -44.04 -13.80 15.02
CA PRO A 7 -43.34 -12.94 14.08
C PRO A 7 -42.00 -13.56 13.64
N SER A 8 -41.85 -13.65 12.31
CA SER A 8 -40.67 -14.09 11.57
C SER A 8 -39.85 -12.90 11.10
N ALA A 9 -38.53 -12.96 11.20
CA ALA A 9 -37.51 -12.47 10.24
C ALA A 9 -36.13 -12.35 10.93
N VAL A 10 -35.39 -13.46 11.04
CA VAL A 10 -34.18 -13.81 10.25
C VAL A 10 -32.97 -12.87 10.47
N PRO A 11 -31.87 -13.36 11.09
CA PRO A 11 -30.59 -12.66 11.18
C PRO A 11 -29.86 -12.67 9.83
N TRP A 12 -29.50 -11.48 9.33
CA TRP A 12 -28.69 -11.35 8.12
C TRP A 12 -27.23 -11.70 8.40
N THR A 13 -26.93 -12.97 8.20
CA THR A 13 -25.59 -13.46 7.86
C THR A 13 -25.33 -13.07 6.40
N GLY A 14 -24.28 -12.31 6.15
CA GLY A 14 -23.87 -11.87 4.81
C GLY A 14 -22.38 -12.10 4.62
N ILE A 15 -21.95 -13.36 4.61
CA ILE A 15 -20.67 -13.78 4.05
C ILE A 15 -20.89 -13.93 2.54
N SER A 16 -20.18 -13.15 1.74
CA SER A 16 -19.97 -13.46 0.32
C SER A 16 -18.56 -13.02 -0.07
N LEU A 17 -17.66 -13.98 0.11
CA LEU A 17 -16.37 -14.07 -0.57
C LEU A 17 -16.61 -14.05 -2.08
N LEU A 18 -16.16 -13.00 -2.76
CA LEU A 18 -15.94 -13.03 -4.20
C LEU A 18 -14.44 -12.91 -4.45
N PHE A 19 -13.77 -14.06 -4.36
CA PHE A 19 -12.51 -14.32 -5.02
C PHE A 19 -12.75 -14.24 -6.54
N VAL A 20 -12.29 -13.17 -7.18
CA VAL A 20 -12.13 -13.16 -8.65
C VAL A 20 -10.82 -13.87 -8.96
N GLY A 21 -10.88 -15.20 -9.03
CA GLY A 21 -9.86 -16.03 -9.65
C GLY A 21 -10.07 -16.05 -11.16
N ALA A 22 -9.17 -15.42 -11.91
CA ALA A 22 -9.06 -15.65 -13.35
C ALA A 22 -8.17 -16.86 -13.59
N ALA A 23 -8.83 -18.00 -13.83
CA ALA A 23 -8.21 -19.22 -14.32
C ALA A 23 -7.70 -19.01 -15.76
N PHE A 24 -6.40 -19.08 -15.97
CA PHE A 24 -5.84 -19.27 -17.31
C PHE A 24 -5.94 -20.75 -17.67
N ALA A 25 -6.94 -21.08 -18.49
CA ALA A 25 -7.13 -22.41 -19.06
C ALA A 25 -6.04 -22.72 -20.08
N ALA A 26 -5.38 -23.86 -19.89
CA ALA A 26 -4.46 -24.46 -20.83
C ALA A 26 -5.20 -24.88 -22.11
N VAL A 27 -4.74 -24.41 -23.27
CA VAL A 27 -5.05 -25.01 -24.56
C VAL A 27 -3.86 -25.87 -24.96
N ALA A 28 -4.06 -27.19 -24.93
CA ALA A 28 -3.26 -28.16 -25.64
C ALA A 28 -4.08 -28.66 -26.84
N CYS A 29 -3.62 -28.39 -28.05
CA CYS A 29 -3.98 -29.20 -29.22
C CYS A 29 -2.76 -29.35 -30.14
N MET A 30 -2.52 -30.60 -30.48
CA MET A 30 -1.40 -31.15 -31.24
C MET A 30 -1.24 -30.59 -32.66
N GLY A 31 0.01 -30.56 -33.12
CA GLY A 31 0.38 -30.49 -34.53
C GLY A 31 1.87 -30.23 -34.75
N GLY A 32 2.73 -31.26 -34.63
CA GLY A 32 4.05 -31.27 -35.29
C GLY A 32 3.91 -31.65 -36.78
N PRO A 33 4.99 -31.83 -37.60
CA PRO A 33 6.44 -31.98 -37.32
C PRO A 33 7.32 -31.21 -38.38
N PRO A 34 8.64 -31.47 -38.65
CA PRO A 34 9.58 -32.40 -38.04
C PRO A 34 10.94 -31.82 -37.58
N ARG A 35 11.62 -32.69 -36.83
CA ARG A 35 13.00 -32.66 -36.34
C ARG A 35 14.01 -32.32 -37.45
N ASN A 36 14.93 -31.41 -37.15
CA ASN A 36 16.32 -31.49 -37.63
C ASN A 36 17.27 -31.43 -36.44
N ALA A 37 18.26 -32.31 -36.49
CA ALA A 37 19.13 -32.72 -35.41
C ALA A 37 20.34 -31.80 -35.23
N ASN A 38 20.98 -31.96 -34.06
CA ASN A 38 22.35 -31.55 -33.70
C ASN A 38 22.54 -30.12 -33.18
N ASN A 39 22.31 -29.94 -31.88
CA ASN A 39 23.17 -29.09 -31.03
C ASN A 39 23.12 -29.63 -29.59
N PRO A 40 24.27 -29.88 -28.93
CA PRO A 40 24.27 -30.32 -27.55
C PRO A 40 23.74 -29.19 -26.65
N ALA A 41 22.70 -29.49 -25.88
CA ALA A 41 22.15 -28.59 -24.88
C ALA A 41 23.18 -28.37 -23.78
N SER A 42 23.86 -27.22 -23.81
CA SER A 42 24.57 -26.69 -22.66
C SER A 42 23.54 -26.50 -21.52
N PRO A 43 23.75 -27.02 -20.30
CA PRO A 43 22.86 -26.72 -19.19
C PRO A 43 23.00 -25.23 -18.87
N GLY A 44 22.06 -24.44 -19.37
CA GLY A 44 21.92 -23.04 -19.02
C GLY A 44 21.66 -22.96 -17.52
N ALA A 45 22.61 -22.33 -16.83
CA ALA A 45 22.51 -22.02 -15.40
C ALA A 45 21.11 -21.49 -15.08
N ALA A 46 20.43 -22.16 -14.17
CA ALA A 46 19.21 -21.63 -13.57
C ALA A 46 19.53 -20.24 -13.04
N ALA A 47 18.93 -19.20 -13.65
CA ALA A 47 19.04 -17.86 -13.15
C ALA A 47 18.59 -17.85 -11.70
N ALA A 48 19.52 -17.54 -10.79
CA ALA A 48 19.23 -17.43 -9.38
C ALA A 48 18.09 -16.43 -9.21
N SER A 49 16.93 -16.92 -8.77
CA SER A 49 15.85 -16.08 -8.26
C SER A 49 16.40 -15.39 -7.03
N VAL A 50 16.88 -14.15 -7.20
CA VAL A 50 17.19 -13.27 -6.08
C VAL A 50 15.84 -12.91 -5.46
N ALA A 51 15.45 -13.65 -4.43
CA ALA A 51 14.36 -13.25 -3.57
C ALA A 51 14.67 -11.84 -3.05
N PRO A 52 13.71 -10.89 -3.06
CA PRO A 52 13.93 -9.59 -2.46
C PRO A 52 14.34 -9.82 -1.01
N ALA A 53 15.48 -9.25 -0.60
CA ALA A 53 15.92 -9.28 0.78
C ALA A 53 14.76 -8.78 1.64
N ALA A 54 14.37 -9.55 2.65
CA ALA A 54 13.43 -9.06 3.65
C ALA A 54 14.05 -7.78 4.22
N ALA A 55 13.38 -6.64 4.03
CA ALA A 55 13.86 -5.36 4.51
C ALA A 55 14.15 -5.49 6.00
N ASP A 56 15.36 -5.13 6.41
CA ASP A 56 15.69 -5.03 7.82
C ASP A 56 14.91 -3.83 8.38
N ASP A 57 14.03 -4.08 9.34
CA ASP A 57 13.22 -3.04 10.00
C ASP A 57 14.11 -1.92 10.56
N SER A 58 15.35 -2.24 10.96
CA SER A 58 16.33 -1.25 11.41
C SER A 58 16.84 -0.33 10.30
N GLU A 59 16.95 -0.85 9.07
CA GLU A 59 17.35 -0.07 7.91
C GLU A 59 16.23 0.84 7.41
N VAL A 60 14.99 0.35 7.42
CA VAL A 60 13.79 1.16 7.10
C VAL A 60 13.66 2.33 8.08
N ALA A 61 13.85 2.07 9.39
CA ALA A 61 13.84 3.11 10.41
C ALA A 61 14.98 4.13 10.22
N ARG A 62 16.19 3.67 9.88
CA ARG A 62 17.34 4.54 9.59
C ARG A 62 17.09 5.44 8.38
N LEU A 63 16.60 4.87 7.27
CA LEU A 63 16.30 5.62 6.04
C LEU A 63 15.18 6.65 6.28
N THR A 64 14.20 6.30 7.10
CA THR A 64 13.14 7.19 7.56
C THR A 64 13.68 8.39 8.34
N ALA A 65 14.55 8.16 9.33
CA ALA A 65 15.16 9.24 10.10
C ALA A 65 16.02 10.17 9.22
N ASN A 66 16.75 9.61 8.27
CA ASN A 66 17.56 10.35 7.31
C ASN A 66 16.71 11.21 6.35
N LEU A 67 15.53 10.73 5.95
CA LEU A 67 14.57 11.51 5.16
C LEU A 67 14.08 12.74 5.92
N HIS A 68 13.68 12.56 7.19
CA HIS A 68 13.30 13.67 8.06
C HIS A 68 14.41 14.69 8.22
N GLU A 69 15.65 14.23 8.43
CA GLU A 69 16.79 15.12 8.53
C GLU A 69 17.03 15.91 7.24
N ALA A 70 16.95 15.25 6.08
CA ALA A 70 17.09 15.91 4.78
C ALA A 70 16.01 16.99 4.56
N ILE A 71 14.75 16.71 4.95
CA ILE A 71 13.65 17.68 4.91
C ILE A 71 13.95 18.89 5.80
N ARG A 72 14.32 18.67 7.06
CA ARG A 72 14.63 19.75 8.02
C ARG A 72 15.79 20.64 7.54
N ASN A 73 16.77 20.03 6.87
CA ASN A 73 17.92 20.74 6.32
C ASN A 73 17.70 21.31 4.91
N HIS A 74 16.49 21.17 4.34
CA HIS A 74 16.16 21.54 2.97
C HIS A 74 17.08 20.90 1.90
N ASP A 75 17.65 19.72 2.17
CA ASP A 75 18.50 18.98 1.25
C ASP A 75 17.68 18.01 0.39
N MET A 76 17.09 18.55 -0.68
CA MET A 76 16.25 17.76 -1.59
C MET A 76 17.04 16.67 -2.33
N ARG A 77 18.36 16.83 -2.51
CA ARG A 77 19.19 15.81 -3.17
C ARG A 77 19.27 14.56 -2.31
N ARG A 78 19.57 14.71 -1.02
CA ARG A 78 19.59 13.59 -0.06
C ARG A 78 18.21 13.01 0.15
N TYR A 79 17.16 13.84 0.18
CA TYR A 79 15.79 13.36 0.26
C TYR A 79 15.46 12.35 -0.86
N TYR A 80 15.70 12.70 -2.13
CA TYR A 80 15.41 11.79 -3.24
C TYR A 80 16.28 10.52 -3.22
N GLN A 81 17.53 10.62 -2.75
CA GLN A 81 18.38 9.45 -2.57
C GLN A 81 17.80 8.49 -1.53
N PHE A 82 17.52 8.96 -0.32
CA PHE A 82 16.99 8.10 0.73
C PHE A 82 15.59 7.57 0.41
N ARG A 83 14.76 8.34 -0.32
CA ARG A 83 13.46 7.87 -0.79
C ARG A 83 13.60 6.72 -1.80
N LYS A 84 14.61 6.79 -2.68
CA LYS A 84 14.92 5.70 -3.62
C LYS A 84 15.43 4.45 -2.88
N GLU A 85 16.32 4.63 -1.91
CA GLU A 85 16.83 3.53 -1.07
C GLU A 85 15.70 2.87 -0.27
N LEU A 86 14.82 3.67 0.34
CA LEU A 86 13.63 3.20 1.04
C LEU A 86 12.70 2.43 0.10
N SER A 87 12.45 2.96 -1.10
CA SER A 87 11.64 2.28 -2.13
C SER A 87 12.23 0.94 -2.56
N ALA A 88 13.54 0.78 -2.54
CA ALA A 88 14.19 -0.49 -2.87
C ALA A 88 13.99 -1.53 -1.76
N GLN A 89 13.88 -1.09 -0.50
CA GLN A 89 13.68 -1.95 0.66
C GLN A 89 12.23 -2.42 0.79
N ILE A 90 11.27 -1.49 0.83
CA ILE A 90 9.85 -1.81 1.09
C ILE A 90 9.02 -2.02 -0.18
N GLY A 91 9.59 -1.72 -1.34
CA GLY A 91 8.93 -1.80 -2.64
C GLY A 91 8.05 -0.58 -2.95
N ALA A 92 7.93 -0.27 -4.25
CA ALA A 92 7.14 0.86 -4.74
C ALA A 92 5.64 0.75 -4.42
N GLY A 93 5.12 -0.48 -4.27
CA GLY A 93 3.73 -0.72 -3.90
C GLY A 93 3.40 -0.26 -2.47
N ALA A 94 4.31 -0.48 -1.52
CA ALA A 94 4.12 -0.04 -0.13
C ALA A 94 4.15 1.49 -0.03
N ILE A 95 5.10 2.14 -0.73
CA ILE A 95 5.15 3.60 -0.83
C ILE A 95 3.85 4.15 -1.43
N LYS A 96 3.39 3.58 -2.55
CA LYS A 96 2.13 4.01 -3.19
C LYS A 96 0.94 3.88 -2.24
N ALA A 97 0.85 2.80 -1.47
CA ALA A 97 -0.23 2.60 -0.51
C ALA A 97 -0.21 3.66 0.61
N VAL A 98 0.98 4.04 1.08
CA VAL A 98 1.15 5.13 2.06
C VAL A 98 0.72 6.48 1.46
N ASP A 99 1.22 6.82 0.28
CA ASP A 99 0.85 8.07 -0.42
C ASP A 99 -0.66 8.13 -0.70
N ASP A 100 -1.29 7.01 -1.07
CA ASP A 100 -2.73 6.92 -1.32
C ASP A 100 -3.54 7.11 -0.02
N ALA A 101 -3.13 6.47 1.08
CA ALA A 101 -3.78 6.62 2.39
C ALA A 101 -3.67 8.06 2.91
N TYR A 102 -2.49 8.67 2.78
CA TYR A 102 -2.25 10.05 3.18
C TYR A 102 -3.15 11.03 2.42
N ARG A 103 -3.16 10.94 1.09
CA ARG A 103 -3.99 11.78 0.22
C ARG A 103 -5.49 11.59 0.47
N HIS A 104 -5.92 10.37 0.77
CA HIS A 104 -7.31 10.09 1.10
C HIS A 104 -7.75 10.82 2.38
N VAL A 105 -6.94 10.78 3.44
CA VAL A 105 -7.23 11.49 4.69
C VAL A 105 -7.28 13.00 4.47
N LEU A 106 -6.33 13.58 3.72
CA LEU A 106 -6.34 15.02 3.41
C LEU A 106 -7.59 15.43 2.60
N ALA A 107 -7.96 14.65 1.59
CA ALA A 107 -9.14 14.94 0.77
C ALA A 107 -10.44 14.91 1.59
N ASN A 108 -10.57 13.92 2.48
CA ASN A 108 -11.73 13.79 3.37
C ASN A 108 -11.77 14.89 4.43
N LEU A 109 -10.62 15.29 4.98
CA LEU A 109 -10.53 16.42 5.90
C LEU A 109 -11.01 17.71 5.22
N ALA A 110 -10.54 17.99 4.00
CA ALA A 110 -10.96 19.15 3.23
C ALA A 110 -12.45 19.10 2.86
N ALA A 111 -13.00 17.91 2.61
CA ALA A 111 -14.43 17.73 2.38
C ALA A 111 -15.25 18.01 3.65
N ALA A 112 -14.82 17.48 4.80
CA ALA A 112 -15.46 17.72 6.10
C ALA A 112 -15.42 19.20 6.51
N GLN A 113 -14.32 19.91 6.21
CA GLN A 113 -14.22 21.36 6.40
C GLN A 113 -15.24 22.13 5.57
N ARG A 114 -15.35 21.82 4.26
CA ARG A 114 -16.33 22.45 3.36
C ARG A 114 -17.77 22.15 3.73
N ALA A 115 -18.04 20.96 4.28
CA ALA A 115 -19.35 20.56 4.76
C ALA A 115 -19.69 21.08 6.17
N HIS A 116 -18.75 21.77 6.83
CA HIS A 116 -18.86 22.17 8.24
C HIS A 116 -19.17 20.99 9.20
N ASP A 117 -18.74 19.77 8.86
CA ASP A 117 -18.93 18.58 9.69
C ASP A 117 -17.85 18.50 10.77
N ALA A 118 -18.17 18.99 11.97
CA ALA A 118 -17.24 19.00 13.09
C ALA A 118 -16.80 17.59 13.53
N LYS A 119 -17.67 16.58 13.41
CA LYS A 119 -17.36 15.20 13.81
C LYS A 119 -16.38 14.58 12.82
N ALA A 120 -16.67 14.66 11.53
CA ALA A 120 -15.79 14.13 10.50
C ALA A 120 -14.43 14.86 10.49
N ARG A 121 -14.42 16.17 10.74
CA ARG A 121 -13.16 16.92 10.93
C ARG A 121 -12.33 16.37 12.09
N ALA A 122 -12.94 16.11 13.24
CA ALA A 122 -12.25 15.54 14.39
C ALA A 122 -11.70 14.13 14.09
N GLU A 123 -12.47 13.32 13.37
CA GLU A 123 -12.04 11.98 12.94
C GLU A 123 -10.85 12.02 11.98
N PHE A 124 -10.95 12.76 10.87
CA PHE A 124 -9.87 12.81 9.88
C PHE A 124 -8.63 13.55 10.39
N SER A 125 -8.78 14.53 11.29
CA SER A 125 -7.62 15.15 11.95
C SER A 125 -6.93 14.18 12.91
N SER A 126 -7.67 13.32 13.62
CA SER A 126 -7.09 12.24 14.42
C SER A 126 -6.35 11.22 13.54
N GLN A 127 -6.96 10.79 12.43
CA GLN A 127 -6.33 9.88 11.47
C GLN A 127 -5.04 10.49 10.90
N LEU A 128 -5.06 11.79 10.56
CA LEU A 128 -3.88 12.50 10.06
C LEU A 128 -2.76 12.51 11.11
N ARG A 129 -3.06 12.78 12.38
CA ARG A 129 -2.05 12.72 13.46
C ARG A 129 -1.47 11.32 13.65
N THR A 130 -2.30 10.28 13.57
CA THR A 130 -1.84 8.89 13.65
C THR A 130 -0.93 8.56 12.48
N LEU A 131 -1.35 8.89 11.24
CA LEU A 131 -0.54 8.70 10.05
C LEU A 131 0.75 9.50 10.10
N CYS A 132 0.77 10.68 10.70
CA CYS A 132 1.95 11.53 10.79
C CYS A 132 2.76 11.32 12.09
N SER A 133 2.50 10.25 12.84
CA SER A 133 3.30 9.93 14.03
C SER A 133 4.75 9.65 13.62
N PRO A 134 5.77 10.10 14.39
CA PRO A 134 7.19 9.98 14.02
C PRO A 134 7.67 8.55 13.75
N THR A 135 6.95 7.55 14.25
CA THR A 135 7.27 6.13 14.10
C THR A 135 6.67 5.50 12.85
N THR A 136 5.88 6.25 12.08
CA THR A 136 5.16 5.72 10.92
C THR A 136 5.88 6.03 9.62
N LEU A 137 5.70 5.13 8.66
CA LEU A 137 6.25 5.25 7.32
C LEU A 137 5.73 6.50 6.57
N THR A 138 4.50 6.93 6.81
CA THR A 138 3.95 8.15 6.20
C THR A 138 4.74 9.38 6.61
N SER A 139 5.06 9.52 7.90
CA SER A 139 5.87 10.64 8.36
C SER A 139 7.24 10.68 7.66
N ALA A 140 7.81 9.52 7.32
CA ALA A 140 9.09 9.41 6.63
C ALA A 140 9.05 9.91 5.18
N ILE A 141 7.93 9.71 4.51
CA ILE A 141 7.78 9.89 3.07
C ILE A 141 7.18 11.27 2.76
N GLU A 142 6.21 11.69 3.58
CA GLU A 142 5.38 12.88 3.40
C GLU A 142 5.77 14.01 4.36
N LEU A 143 5.55 15.25 3.92
CA LEU A 143 5.83 16.48 4.68
C LEU A 143 4.71 16.79 5.69
N CYS A 144 4.59 15.95 6.71
CA CYS A 144 3.53 16.00 7.69
C CYS A 144 3.46 17.30 8.52
N GLU A 145 4.57 18.01 8.73
CA GLU A 145 4.61 19.17 9.63
C GLU A 145 3.71 20.32 9.17
N ALA A 146 3.65 20.56 7.85
CA ALA A 146 2.83 21.63 7.29
C ALA A 146 1.34 21.35 7.47
N ASP A 147 0.93 20.11 7.19
CA ASP A 147 -0.47 19.69 7.29
C ASP A 147 -0.93 19.57 8.74
N LEU A 148 -0.05 19.14 9.66
CA LEU A 148 -0.32 19.18 11.10
C LEU A 148 -0.40 20.60 11.66
N ALA A 149 0.43 21.53 11.18
CA ALA A 149 0.35 22.93 11.57
C ALA A 149 -0.97 23.57 11.12
N ALA A 150 -1.45 23.21 9.92
CA ALA A 150 -2.74 23.67 9.40
C ALA A 150 -3.95 23.16 10.22
N LEU A 151 -3.80 22.12 11.03
CA LEU A 151 -4.85 21.67 11.98
C LEU A 151 -4.92 22.53 13.25
N ALA A 152 -3.86 23.27 13.58
CA ALA A 152 -3.74 24.02 14.82
C ALA A 152 -4.21 25.49 14.69
N GLY A 153 -4.41 25.98 13.47
CA GLY A 153 -4.98 27.29 13.15
C GLY A 153 -6.48 27.24 12.86
#